data_AF-A0A7X7MCE8-F1
#
_entry.id   AF-A0A7X7MCE8-F1
#
_cell.length_a   1.000
_cell.length_b   1.000
_cell.length_c   1.000
_cell.angle_alpha   90.00
_cell.angle_beta   90.00
_cell.angle_gamma   90.00
#
_symmetry.space_group_name_H-M   'P 1'
#
loop_
_entity.id
_entity.type
_entity.pdbx_description
1 polymer ?
#
loop_
_entity_poly.entity_id
_entity_poly.type
_entity_poly.pdbx_seq_one_letter_code
_entity_poly.pdbx_strand_id
1 'polypeptide(L)'
;MLFLLSCLSLPAAPEVRLRAASSGRIPAPAALAARVETQGRTSRLVELEIVALGPRVPRTFSRHLIGNTEGFDWYVSRHFALKTDLPEARVRETLSLLELGLPQLEAIFGDTAAALADRRLAFVFASSRPALRRAMAGDDLHVLNLGGITQEGYWGAYQYAGSSYQNRYIILHEFAHLFQYALAGGTRHCYGFFIEGIADFFSSHVYDPERQQLTVNVLDRAPMHNHLAAGLAEWERRQRPPLSALYAEGATTRGLDVLMTAFLQSTPERELKWRLYCHEALRHGRFDQDPRRLSDELMAALYGDWPALDRGFSAWMERLPTFVQLDHGFDQCGEALVSQDPLPGRTARLGLNPPPLTRTPADAFTRDYPRSPPRRRAWAASKTFSLAFALDATARLPAAGRLDLQLGGDTPVLRLSISNGQQIALATLSSNWTCVLPPAP
;
A
#
# COMPACT_ATOMS: atom_id res chain seq x y z
N MET A 1 10.82 21.32 -40.75
CA MET A 1 10.09 21.17 -39.47
C MET A 1 10.99 20.37 -38.53
N LEU A 2 11.74 21.05 -37.64
CA LEU A 2 12.61 20.41 -36.66
C LEU A 2 11.74 19.80 -35.56
N PHE A 3 11.81 18.48 -35.36
CA PHE A 3 11.32 17.85 -34.14
C PHE A 3 12.34 18.13 -33.03
N LEU A 4 11.97 19.01 -32.10
CA LEU A 4 12.64 19.14 -30.80
C LEU A 4 12.49 17.81 -30.06
N LEU A 5 13.56 17.02 -30.03
CA LEU A 5 13.78 16.00 -29.02
C LEU A 5 13.80 16.71 -27.66
N SER A 6 12.68 16.69 -26.95
CA SER A 6 12.66 16.97 -25.53
C SER A 6 13.54 15.95 -24.84
N CYS A 7 14.79 16.32 -24.55
CA CYS A 7 15.62 15.63 -23.59
C CYS A 7 14.85 15.59 -22.28
N LEU A 8 14.21 14.46 -21.97
CA LEU A 8 13.71 14.15 -20.64
C LEU A 8 14.92 14.06 -19.73
N SER A 9 15.30 15.20 -19.15
CA SER A 9 16.27 15.28 -18.06
C SER A 9 15.86 14.24 -17.02
N LEU A 10 16.78 13.35 -16.65
CA LEU A 10 16.53 12.45 -15.53
C LEU A 10 16.22 13.34 -14.32
N PRO A 11 15.02 13.24 -13.74
CA PRO A 11 14.66 14.06 -12.59
C PRO A 11 15.65 13.78 -11.45
N ALA A 12 16.11 14.86 -10.80
CA ALA A 12 17.12 14.82 -9.76
C ALA A 12 16.83 13.77 -8.69
N ALA A 13 17.89 13.21 -8.10
CA ALA A 13 17.75 12.26 -7.01
C ALA A 13 17.02 12.92 -5.83
N PRO A 14 16.10 12.20 -5.17
CA PRO A 14 15.40 12.72 -3.99
C PRO A 14 16.40 13.07 -2.89
N GLU A 15 16.24 14.24 -2.27
CA GLU A 15 17.09 14.67 -1.16
C GLU A 15 16.37 14.47 0.18
N VAL A 16 16.85 13.55 1.01
CA VAL A 16 16.33 13.32 2.38
C VAL A 16 17.38 13.70 3.41
N ARG A 17 17.18 14.83 4.09
CA ARG A 17 18.09 15.33 5.13
C ARG A 17 17.52 15.04 6.51
N LEU A 18 18.31 14.38 7.36
CA LEU A 18 18.01 14.24 8.79
C LEU A 18 19.05 15.03 9.57
N ARG A 19 18.60 15.85 10.50
CA ARG A 19 19.47 16.63 11.41
C ARG A 19 18.94 16.60 12.83
N ALA A 20 19.83 16.77 13.81
CA ALA A 20 19.41 17.05 15.17
C ALA A 20 18.75 18.43 15.27
N ALA A 21 17.74 18.57 16.11
CA ALA A 21 17.17 19.88 16.42
C ALA A 21 18.18 20.75 17.16
N SER A 22 18.25 22.03 16.77
CA SER A 22 18.95 23.06 17.54
C SER A 22 18.42 23.11 18.97
N SER A 23 19.32 23.40 19.93
CA SER A 23 19.00 23.45 21.36
C SER A 23 17.72 24.25 21.64
N GLY A 24 16.79 23.64 22.37
CA GLY A 24 15.58 24.28 22.88
C GLY A 24 14.43 24.54 21.88
N ARG A 25 14.59 24.33 20.57
CA ARG A 25 13.54 24.68 19.59
C ARG A 25 13.05 23.49 18.77
N ILE A 26 11.74 23.22 18.81
CA ILE A 26 11.05 22.32 17.88
C ILE A 26 10.64 23.18 16.66
N PRO A 27 11.01 22.80 15.43
CA PRO A 27 10.62 23.55 14.23
C PRO A 27 9.11 23.49 14.01
N ALA A 28 8.51 24.63 13.61
CA ALA A 28 7.13 24.66 13.13
C ALA A 28 7.00 23.79 11.86
N PRO A 29 5.84 23.19 11.58
CA PRO A 29 5.59 22.41 10.36
C PRO A 29 6.08 23.11 9.09
N ALA A 30 5.62 24.35 8.87
CA ALA A 30 5.94 25.13 7.66
C ALA A 30 7.44 25.45 7.46
N ALA A 31 8.27 25.31 8.50
CA ALA A 31 9.71 25.55 8.43
C ALA A 31 10.51 24.35 7.91
N LEU A 32 9.85 23.22 7.65
CA LEU A 32 10.47 22.02 7.08
C LEU A 32 10.00 21.81 5.64
N ALA A 33 10.94 21.44 4.77
CA ALA A 33 10.62 21.02 3.41
C ALA A 33 10.05 19.59 3.39
N ALA A 34 8.94 19.43 2.67
CA ALA A 34 8.41 18.13 2.24
C ALA A 34 7.75 18.34 0.87
N ARG A 35 8.50 18.11 -0.19
CA ARG A 35 8.05 18.31 -1.57
C ARG A 35 7.85 16.97 -2.24
N VAL A 36 6.60 16.71 -2.64
CA VAL A 36 6.16 15.49 -3.31
C VAL A 36 5.49 15.86 -4.62
N GLU A 37 5.85 15.17 -5.69
CA GLU A 37 5.20 15.26 -7.00
C GLU A 37 4.26 14.08 -7.16
N THR A 38 3.08 14.30 -7.76
CA THR A 38 2.09 13.24 -7.98
C THR A 38 1.76 13.08 -9.46
N GLN A 39 1.56 11.83 -9.88
CA GLN A 39 1.05 11.46 -11.20
C GLN A 39 0.12 10.26 -11.03
N GLY A 40 -1.19 10.49 -11.19
CA GLY A 40 -2.19 9.48 -10.85
C GLY A 40 -2.05 9.04 -9.40
N ARG A 41 -2.00 7.72 -9.17
CA ARG A 41 -1.83 7.09 -7.84
C ARG A 41 -0.37 7.02 -7.37
N THR A 42 0.57 7.54 -8.16
CA THR A 42 1.99 7.51 -7.84
C THR A 42 2.44 8.85 -7.28
N SER A 43 3.06 8.82 -6.10
CA SER A 43 3.80 9.92 -5.50
C SER A 43 5.31 9.71 -5.64
N ARG A 44 6.05 10.79 -5.81
CA ARG A 44 7.50 10.82 -5.79
C ARG A 44 8.01 11.90 -4.85
N LEU A 45 8.95 11.53 -3.99
CA LEU A 45 9.62 12.48 -3.12
C LEU A 45 10.66 13.25 -3.93
N VAL A 46 10.72 14.56 -3.73
CA VAL A 46 11.77 15.39 -4.31
C VAL A 46 12.69 15.93 -3.22
N GLU A 47 12.11 16.37 -2.10
CA GLU A 47 12.86 16.92 -0.98
C GLU A 47 12.13 16.62 0.33
N LEU A 48 12.89 16.21 1.36
CA LEU A 48 12.38 15.99 2.70
C LEU A 48 13.40 16.39 3.76
N GLU A 49 12.97 17.21 4.71
CA GLU A 49 13.68 17.49 5.94
C GLU A 49 13.06 16.76 7.13
N ILE A 50 13.92 16.07 7.88
CA ILE A 50 13.60 15.38 9.12
C ILE A 50 14.44 15.98 10.24
N VAL A 51 13.81 16.23 11.38
CA VAL A 51 14.50 16.74 12.58
C VAL A 51 14.35 15.79 13.74
N ALA A 52 15.47 15.31 14.28
CA ALA A 52 15.53 14.51 15.49
C ALA A 52 15.39 15.41 16.73
N LEU A 53 14.33 15.20 17.51
CA LEU A 53 13.99 16.00 18.68
C LEU A 53 14.52 15.37 19.98
N GLY A 54 14.93 14.11 19.96
CA GLY A 54 15.22 13.34 21.17
C GLY A 54 13.94 13.11 21.98
N PRO A 55 13.94 13.26 23.31
CA PRO A 55 12.76 12.99 24.14
C PRO A 55 11.67 14.08 24.08
N ARG A 56 11.89 15.16 23.31
CA ARG A 56 10.96 16.31 23.27
C ARG A 56 9.72 15.98 22.42
N VAL A 57 8.55 16.11 23.03
CA VAL A 57 7.25 15.85 22.39
C VAL A 57 6.84 17.05 21.50
N PRO A 58 6.63 16.85 20.18
CA PRO A 58 6.14 17.91 19.30
C PRO A 58 4.64 18.12 19.46
N ARG A 59 4.13 19.25 18.95
CA ARG A 59 2.68 19.49 18.90
C ARG A 59 2.02 18.62 17.82
N THR A 60 1.06 17.79 18.23
CA THR A 60 0.33 16.86 17.36
C THR A 60 -1.19 16.99 17.52
N PHE A 61 -1.96 16.29 16.67
CA PHE A 61 -3.42 16.15 16.87
C PHE A 61 -3.79 15.42 18.16
N SER A 62 -2.90 14.57 18.66
CA SER A 62 -3.04 13.83 19.91
C SER A 62 -2.94 14.71 21.16
N ARG A 63 -2.64 16.02 21.00
CA ARG A 63 -2.55 17.00 22.10
C ARG A 63 -1.51 16.57 23.15
N HIS A 64 -1.96 16.15 24.33
CA HIS A 64 -1.12 15.67 25.44
C HIS A 64 -1.27 14.17 25.69
N LEU A 65 -2.02 13.45 24.84
CA LEU A 65 -2.35 12.03 25.02
C LEU A 65 -1.19 11.10 24.66
N ILE A 66 -0.19 11.58 23.90
CA ILE A 66 0.99 10.80 23.52
C ILE A 66 2.22 11.48 24.10
N GLY A 67 2.77 10.89 25.15
CA GLY A 67 3.99 11.35 25.80
C GLY A 67 5.23 10.74 25.16
N ASN A 68 6.40 11.02 25.74
CA ASN A 68 7.59 10.23 25.41
C ASN A 68 7.66 8.95 26.26
N THR A 69 8.36 7.93 25.75
CA THR A 69 8.64 6.70 26.48
C THR A 69 10.15 6.57 26.66
N GLU A 70 10.62 6.07 27.80
CA GLU A 70 12.04 5.84 28.01
C GLU A 70 12.62 4.92 26.91
N GLY A 71 13.76 5.35 26.33
CA GLY A 71 14.39 4.67 25.20
C GLY A 71 13.77 4.99 23.82
N PHE A 72 12.74 5.84 23.75
CA PHE A 72 12.18 6.35 22.51
C PHE A 72 12.60 7.80 22.28
N ASP A 73 12.80 8.13 21.00
CA ASP A 73 13.01 9.48 20.51
C ASP A 73 11.89 9.90 19.57
N TRP A 74 11.67 11.22 19.50
CA TRP A 74 10.79 11.87 18.55
C TRP A 74 11.57 12.39 17.35
N TYR A 75 11.01 12.18 16.17
CA TYR A 75 11.46 12.74 14.90
C TYR A 75 10.28 13.44 14.23
N VAL A 76 10.53 14.56 13.55
CA VAL A 76 9.48 15.28 12.83
C VAL A 76 9.87 15.54 11.38
N SER A 77 8.92 15.34 10.48
CA SER A 77 8.91 15.94 9.14
C SER A 77 7.97 17.15 9.13
N ARG A 78 7.63 17.67 7.95
CA ARG A 78 6.67 18.77 7.81
C ARG A 78 5.33 18.40 8.44
N HIS A 79 4.74 17.28 8.04
CA HIS A 79 3.36 16.93 8.40
C HIS A 79 3.25 15.85 9.50
N PHE A 80 4.34 15.12 9.79
CA PHE A 80 4.31 13.94 10.67
C PHE A 80 5.30 14.04 11.84
N ALA A 81 4.90 13.45 12.95
CA ALA A 81 5.74 13.23 14.13
C ALA A 81 5.81 11.73 14.41
N LEU A 82 7.03 11.19 14.51
CA LEU A 82 7.31 9.78 14.74
C LEU A 82 8.01 9.60 16.09
N LYS A 83 7.39 8.86 17.01
CA LYS A 83 7.98 8.36 18.26
C LYS A 83 8.49 6.94 18.03
N THR A 84 9.78 6.68 18.20
CA THR A 84 10.38 5.37 17.90
C THR A 84 11.67 5.09 18.66
N ASP A 85 11.98 3.81 18.87
CA ASP A 85 13.25 3.25 19.34
C ASP A 85 14.04 2.56 18.20
N LEU A 86 13.59 2.72 16.95
CA LEU A 86 14.24 2.17 15.75
C LEU A 86 15.39 3.05 15.25
N PRO A 87 16.36 2.49 14.48
CA PRO A 87 17.48 3.25 13.93
C PRO A 87 17.04 4.27 12.86
N GLU A 88 17.88 5.29 12.63
CA GLU A 88 17.61 6.40 11.70
C GLU A 88 17.19 5.96 10.28
N ALA A 89 17.71 4.84 9.78
CA ALA A 89 17.32 4.32 8.47
C ALA A 89 15.80 4.03 8.40
N ARG A 90 15.22 3.48 9.47
CA ARG A 90 13.78 3.23 9.57
C ARG A 90 12.98 4.51 9.81
N VAL A 91 13.54 5.48 10.54
CA VAL A 91 12.95 6.82 10.66
C VAL A 91 12.80 7.47 9.28
N ARG A 92 13.87 7.47 8.48
CA ARG A 92 13.87 8.06 7.14
C ARG A 92 12.86 7.38 6.23
N GLU A 93 12.85 6.04 6.18
CA GLU A 93 11.89 5.30 5.37
C GLU A 93 10.43 5.59 5.80
N THR A 94 10.15 5.56 7.11
CA THR A 94 8.80 5.76 7.65
C THR A 94 8.27 7.16 7.34
N LEU A 95 9.05 8.21 7.63
CA LEU A 95 8.62 9.58 7.36
C LEU A 95 8.55 9.88 5.86
N SER A 96 9.42 9.28 5.04
CA SER A 96 9.31 9.39 3.58
C SER A 96 8.03 8.74 3.06
N LEU A 97 7.68 7.55 3.56
CA LEU A 97 6.46 6.83 3.19
C LEU A 97 5.19 7.63 3.55
N LEU A 98 5.16 8.21 4.74
CA LEU A 98 4.04 9.03 5.21
C LEU A 98 3.86 10.30 4.36
N GLU A 99 4.95 11.03 4.10
CA GLU A 99 4.91 12.23 3.25
C GLU A 99 4.52 11.90 1.80
N LEU A 100 4.96 10.75 1.28
CA LEU A 100 4.53 10.24 -0.03
C LEU A 100 3.04 9.89 -0.08
N GLY A 101 2.50 9.36 1.02
CA GLY A 101 1.09 8.96 1.10
C GLY A 101 0.12 10.13 1.25
N LEU A 102 0.55 11.24 1.87
CA LEU A 102 -0.33 12.37 2.20
C LEU A 102 -1.10 12.92 0.98
N PRO A 103 -0.46 13.30 -0.14
CA PRO A 103 -1.20 13.87 -1.26
C PRO A 103 -2.17 12.86 -1.92
N GLN A 104 -1.96 11.56 -1.72
CA GLN A 104 -2.89 10.53 -2.21
C GLN A 104 -4.16 10.45 -1.34
N LEU A 105 -4.03 10.62 -0.01
CA LEU A 105 -5.19 10.73 0.88
C LEU A 105 -5.91 12.08 0.72
N GLU A 106 -5.17 13.18 0.52
CA GLU A 106 -5.78 14.49 0.21
C GLU A 106 -6.57 14.44 -1.11
N ALA A 107 -6.12 13.67 -2.09
CA ALA A 107 -6.86 13.45 -3.32
C ALA A 107 -8.20 12.71 -3.10
N ILE A 108 -8.31 11.87 -2.06
CA ILE A 108 -9.52 11.12 -1.72
C ILE A 108 -10.46 11.96 -0.84
N PHE A 109 -9.92 12.66 0.16
CA PHE A 109 -10.70 13.25 1.24
C PHE A 109 -10.71 14.79 1.27
N GLY A 110 -9.81 15.45 0.54
CA GLY A 110 -9.71 16.92 0.46
C GLY A 110 -8.42 17.51 1.04
N ASP A 111 -8.25 18.82 0.83
CA ASP A 111 -7.08 19.60 1.25
C ASP A 111 -6.97 19.72 2.79
N THR A 112 -5.79 19.44 3.32
CA THR A 112 -5.52 19.46 4.77
C THR A 112 -4.51 20.52 5.21
N ALA A 113 -4.08 21.41 4.32
CA ALA A 113 -3.04 22.39 4.57
C ALA A 113 -3.30 23.26 5.81
N ALA A 114 -4.56 23.69 6.02
CA ALA A 114 -4.94 24.49 7.19
C ALA A 114 -4.81 23.71 8.50
N ALA A 115 -5.21 22.44 8.51
CA ALA A 115 -5.17 21.59 9.71
C ALA A 115 -3.73 21.21 10.09
N LEU A 116 -2.85 21.04 9.10
CA LEU A 116 -1.44 20.67 9.27
C LEU A 116 -0.48 21.87 9.43
N ALA A 117 -1.00 23.10 9.41
CA ALA A 117 -0.18 24.30 9.48
C ALA A 117 0.59 24.43 10.81
N ASP A 118 -0.02 24.01 11.93
CA ASP A 118 0.50 24.26 13.28
C ASP A 118 0.73 22.99 14.13
N ARG A 119 0.41 21.81 13.60
CA ARG A 119 0.53 20.51 14.29
C ARG A 119 0.75 19.37 13.31
N ARG A 120 1.14 18.21 13.82
CA ARG A 120 1.49 17.02 13.04
C ARG A 120 0.63 15.81 13.38
N LEU A 121 0.51 14.88 12.43
CA LEU A 121 -0.03 13.55 12.68
C LEU A 121 0.99 12.69 13.43
N ALA A 122 0.57 12.00 14.49
CA ALA A 122 1.47 11.25 15.37
C ALA A 122 1.49 9.76 15.03
N PHE A 123 2.69 9.21 14.86
CA PHE A 123 2.95 7.79 14.72
C PHE A 123 3.88 7.30 15.84
N VAL A 124 3.57 6.15 16.40
CA VAL A 124 4.40 5.41 17.35
C VAL A 124 4.81 4.11 16.70
N PHE A 125 6.11 3.96 16.40
CA PHE A 125 6.64 2.76 15.76
C PHE A 125 7.71 2.12 16.62
N ALA A 126 7.37 1.04 17.30
CA ALA A 126 8.28 0.35 18.20
C ALA A 126 9.07 -0.76 17.49
N SER A 127 10.26 -1.06 17.99
CA SER A 127 11.14 -2.13 17.53
C SER A 127 10.57 -3.52 17.75
N SER A 128 9.65 -3.67 18.70
CA SER A 128 9.10 -4.95 19.12
C SER A 128 7.74 -4.78 19.79
N ARG A 129 6.98 -5.87 19.85
CA ARG A 129 5.69 -5.88 20.55
C ARG A 129 5.80 -5.49 22.03
N PRO A 130 6.79 -5.99 22.83
CA PRO A 130 6.97 -5.51 24.20
C PRO A 130 7.26 -4.01 24.29
N ALA A 131 8.05 -3.46 23.36
CA ALA A 131 8.33 -2.03 23.31
C ALA A 131 7.06 -1.21 23.00
N LEU A 132 6.23 -1.69 22.07
CA LEU A 132 4.94 -1.05 21.79
C LEU A 132 4.02 -1.05 23.00
N ARG A 133 3.92 -2.18 23.71
CA ARG A 133 3.12 -2.28 24.93
C ARG A 133 3.55 -1.26 25.99
N ARG A 134 4.85 -1.03 26.16
CA ARG A 134 5.36 0.00 27.07
C ARG A 134 4.97 1.40 26.62
N ALA A 135 5.08 1.68 25.32
CA ALA A 135 4.69 2.98 24.77
C ALA A 135 3.19 3.24 24.95
N MET A 136 2.34 2.26 24.63
CA MET A 136 0.89 2.34 24.81
C MET A 136 0.49 2.51 26.27
N ALA A 137 1.11 1.75 27.18
CA ALA A 137 0.83 1.86 28.62
C ALA A 137 1.25 3.22 29.18
N GLY A 138 2.36 3.80 28.70
CA GLY A 138 2.79 5.15 29.10
C GLY A 138 1.92 6.28 28.54
N ASP A 139 1.11 5.98 27.52
CA ASP A 139 0.14 6.89 26.91
C ASP A 139 -1.30 6.61 27.44
N ASP A 140 -1.46 5.82 28.51
CA ASP A 140 -2.76 5.39 29.08
C ASP A 140 -3.73 4.71 28.09
N LEU A 141 -3.18 4.12 27.02
CA LEU A 141 -3.95 3.37 26.03
C LEU A 141 -4.19 1.93 26.50
N HIS A 142 -5.40 1.41 26.25
CA HIS A 142 -5.64 -0.02 26.47
C HIS A 142 -4.74 -0.84 25.54
N VAL A 143 -3.94 -1.74 26.11
CA VAL A 143 -2.97 -2.53 25.34
C VAL A 143 -3.71 -3.56 24.49
N LEU A 144 -3.78 -3.28 23.18
CA LEU A 144 -4.45 -4.13 22.21
C LEU A 144 -3.45 -5.09 21.53
N ASN A 145 -3.94 -6.29 21.19
CA ASN A 145 -3.14 -7.37 20.61
C ASN A 145 -3.27 -7.43 19.08
N LEU A 146 -3.07 -6.29 18.40
CA LEU A 146 -3.16 -6.14 16.94
C LEU A 146 -1.77 -5.81 16.34
N GLY A 147 -1.62 -5.94 15.01
CA GLY A 147 -0.38 -5.61 14.29
C GLY A 147 -0.08 -4.10 14.23
N GLY A 148 -1.14 -3.29 14.21
CA GLY A 148 -1.15 -1.84 14.41
C GLY A 148 -2.52 -1.40 14.90
N ILE A 149 -2.62 -0.17 15.39
CA ILE A 149 -3.91 0.44 15.74
C ILE A 149 -3.88 1.97 15.69
N THR A 150 -4.96 2.55 15.18
CA THR A 150 -5.32 3.94 15.36
C THR A 150 -6.63 4.01 16.14
N GLN A 151 -6.57 4.53 17.36
CA GLN A 151 -7.75 4.63 18.21
C GLN A 151 -8.43 6.00 18.07
N GLU A 152 -9.74 5.98 17.80
CA GLU A 152 -10.57 7.18 17.81
C GLU A 152 -10.48 7.88 19.18
N GLY A 153 -10.26 9.19 19.18
CA GLY A 153 -10.09 9.99 20.41
C GLY A 153 -8.66 10.07 20.95
N TYR A 154 -7.72 9.26 20.45
CA TYR A 154 -6.28 9.41 20.74
C TYR A 154 -5.52 10.10 19.61
N TRP A 155 -6.02 10.04 18.36
CA TRP A 155 -5.44 10.68 17.18
C TRP A 155 -3.94 10.38 17.03
N GLY A 156 -3.56 9.12 17.20
CA GLY A 156 -2.24 8.60 16.90
C GLY A 156 -2.30 7.15 16.47
N ALA A 157 -1.36 6.76 15.62
CA ALA A 157 -1.21 5.41 15.09
C ALA A 157 -0.07 4.68 15.79
N TYR A 158 -0.29 3.43 16.18
CA TYR A 158 0.64 2.60 16.95
C TYR A 158 0.96 1.32 16.19
N GLN A 159 2.24 0.96 16.08
CA GLN A 159 2.65 -0.32 15.47
C GLN A 159 4.00 -0.79 16.00
N TYR A 160 4.33 -2.06 15.74
CA TYR A 160 5.65 -2.63 16.02
C TYR A 160 6.28 -3.27 14.78
N ALA A 161 7.61 -3.40 14.77
CA ALA A 161 8.34 -3.90 13.61
C ALA A 161 8.07 -5.39 13.33
N GLY A 162 7.66 -5.67 12.09
CA GLY A 162 7.62 -6.96 11.42
C GLY A 162 8.45 -6.95 10.14
N SER A 163 8.00 -7.64 9.08
CA SER A 163 8.66 -7.65 7.77
C SER A 163 8.59 -6.28 7.08
N SER A 164 9.46 -6.03 6.08
CA SER A 164 9.52 -4.71 5.44
C SER A 164 8.20 -4.34 4.76
N TYR A 165 7.62 -5.23 3.96
CA TYR A 165 6.31 -4.99 3.36
C TYR A 165 5.22 -4.80 4.42
N GLN A 166 5.16 -5.69 5.42
CA GLN A 166 4.13 -5.63 6.47
C GLN A 166 4.18 -4.30 7.21
N ASN A 167 5.37 -3.80 7.52
CA ASN A 167 5.52 -2.49 8.17
C ASN A 167 4.94 -1.37 7.30
N ARG A 168 5.25 -1.34 6.01
CA ARG A 168 4.72 -0.31 5.11
C ARG A 168 3.20 -0.42 4.96
N TYR A 169 2.69 -1.65 4.84
CA TYR A 169 1.26 -1.92 4.79
C TYR A 169 0.55 -1.34 6.01
N ILE A 170 1.01 -1.69 7.22
CA ILE A 170 0.40 -1.21 8.47
C ILE A 170 0.55 0.30 8.60
N ILE A 171 1.71 0.89 8.26
CA ILE A 171 1.89 2.35 8.27
C ILE A 171 0.84 3.04 7.40
N LEU A 172 0.66 2.59 6.15
CA LEU A 172 -0.29 3.18 5.22
C LEU A 172 -1.75 2.94 5.65
N HIS A 173 -2.05 1.76 6.17
CA HIS A 173 -3.38 1.41 6.67
C HIS A 173 -3.78 2.29 7.85
N GLU A 174 -2.91 2.37 8.86
CA GLU A 174 -3.14 3.20 10.03
C GLU A 174 -3.08 4.70 9.70
N PHE A 175 -2.32 5.09 8.66
CA PHE A 175 -2.36 6.45 8.16
C PHE A 175 -3.73 6.82 7.58
N ALA A 176 -4.37 5.93 6.82
CA ALA A 176 -5.71 6.17 6.33
C ALA A 176 -6.70 6.41 7.49
N HIS A 177 -6.64 5.60 8.55
CA HIS A 177 -7.46 5.81 9.75
C HIS A 177 -7.11 7.10 10.49
N LEU A 178 -5.82 7.40 10.67
CA LEU A 178 -5.41 8.62 11.34
C LEU A 178 -5.86 9.86 10.59
N PHE A 179 -5.80 9.84 9.25
CA PHE A 179 -6.34 10.89 8.40
C PHE A 179 -7.86 11.01 8.59
N GLN A 180 -8.58 9.88 8.51
CA GLN A 180 -10.03 9.80 8.70
C GLN A 180 -10.47 10.40 10.06
N TYR A 181 -9.75 10.11 11.15
CA TYR A 181 -10.10 10.59 12.49
C TYR A 181 -9.62 12.02 12.79
N ALA A 182 -8.41 12.39 12.36
CA ALA A 182 -7.78 13.65 12.75
C ALA A 182 -8.11 14.80 11.81
N LEU A 183 -8.27 14.52 10.51
CA LEU A 183 -8.39 15.54 9.46
C LEU A 183 -9.79 15.57 8.85
N ALA A 184 -10.43 14.41 8.75
CA ALA A 184 -11.76 14.27 8.16
C ALA A 184 -12.93 14.30 9.17
N GLY A 185 -12.67 14.37 10.48
CA GLY A 185 -13.70 14.64 11.49
C GLY A 185 -14.41 13.41 12.09
N GLY A 186 -13.86 12.21 11.88
CA GLY A 186 -14.40 10.94 12.41
C GLY A 186 -15.21 10.15 11.36
N THR A 187 -15.47 8.86 11.62
CA THR A 187 -16.04 7.94 10.61
C THR A 187 -17.32 7.23 11.03
N ARG A 188 -17.84 7.50 12.24
CA ARG A 188 -19.05 6.82 12.76
C ARG A 188 -20.30 7.02 11.89
N HIS A 189 -20.33 8.07 11.08
CA HIS A 189 -21.40 8.40 10.14
C HIS A 189 -21.15 7.82 8.74
N CYS A 190 -20.03 7.13 8.50
CA CYS A 190 -19.70 6.49 7.25
C CYS A 190 -20.22 5.05 7.26
N TYR A 191 -20.83 4.62 6.16
CA TYR A 191 -21.41 3.29 6.06
C TYR A 191 -20.37 2.23 5.72
N GLY A 192 -20.33 1.17 6.53
CA GLY A 192 -19.81 -0.13 6.13
C GLY A 192 -18.37 -0.16 5.64
N PHE A 193 -18.19 -0.57 4.39
CA PHE A 193 -16.93 -0.74 3.68
C PHE A 193 -16.03 0.51 3.64
N PHE A 194 -16.56 1.69 3.97
CA PHE A 194 -15.83 2.95 3.88
C PHE A 194 -14.53 2.98 4.70
N ILE A 195 -14.56 2.47 5.92
CA ILE A 195 -13.45 2.65 6.85
C ILE A 195 -12.31 1.70 6.49
N GLU A 196 -12.56 0.40 6.61
CA GLU A 196 -11.56 -0.65 6.40
C GLU A 196 -11.27 -0.85 4.91
N GLY A 197 -12.26 -0.74 4.03
CA GLY A 197 -12.08 -0.91 2.59
C GLY A 197 -11.15 0.15 1.99
N ILE A 198 -11.26 1.42 2.42
CA ILE A 198 -10.29 2.47 2.01
C ILE A 198 -8.92 2.18 2.60
N ALA A 199 -8.83 1.90 3.89
CA ALA A 199 -7.56 1.73 4.57
C ALA A 199 -6.77 0.53 4.03
N ASP A 200 -7.42 -0.60 3.76
CA ASP A 200 -6.81 -1.79 3.18
C ASP A 200 -6.50 -1.66 1.68
N PHE A 201 -7.32 -0.93 0.92
CA PHE A 201 -7.01 -0.72 -0.48
C PHE A 201 -5.85 0.29 -0.66
N PHE A 202 -5.85 1.35 0.15
CA PHE A 202 -4.76 2.34 0.19
C PHE A 202 -3.43 1.74 0.58
N SER A 203 -3.42 0.82 1.53
CA SER A 203 -2.22 0.09 1.94
C SER A 203 -1.79 -1.00 0.95
N SER A 204 -2.59 -1.32 -0.06
CA SER A 204 -2.14 -2.14 -1.20
C SER A 204 -1.26 -1.29 -2.12
N HIS A 205 0.05 -1.50 -2.04
CA HIS A 205 1.02 -0.52 -2.54
C HIS A 205 2.21 -1.13 -3.27
N VAL A 206 2.90 -0.24 -4.00
CA VAL A 206 4.23 -0.44 -4.57
C VAL A 206 5.13 0.67 -4.07
N TYR A 207 6.12 0.34 -3.23
CA TYR A 207 7.15 1.30 -2.80
C TYR A 207 8.50 1.00 -3.46
N ASP A 208 9.10 2.01 -4.11
CA ASP A 208 10.45 1.99 -4.65
C ASP A 208 11.37 2.87 -3.79
N PRO A 209 12.19 2.27 -2.90
CA PRO A 209 13.07 3.04 -2.02
C PRO A 209 14.21 3.76 -2.75
N GLU A 210 14.63 3.30 -3.93
CA GLU A 210 15.71 3.97 -4.67
C GLU A 210 15.21 5.21 -5.40
N ARG A 211 13.96 5.16 -5.89
CA ARG A 211 13.31 6.31 -6.55
C ARG A 211 12.56 7.20 -5.57
N GLN A 212 12.41 6.76 -4.31
CA GLN A 212 11.53 7.36 -3.31
C GLN A 212 10.13 7.59 -3.89
N GLN A 213 9.55 6.50 -4.41
CA GLN A 213 8.23 6.51 -5.04
C GLN A 213 7.29 5.56 -4.32
N LEU A 214 6.04 5.99 -4.16
CA LEU A 214 4.95 5.20 -3.63
C LEU A 214 3.82 5.20 -4.65
N THR A 215 3.29 4.04 -4.98
CA THR A 215 2.00 3.90 -5.67
C THR A 215 1.05 3.15 -4.77
N VAL A 216 -0.14 3.70 -4.55
CA VAL A 216 -1.19 3.13 -3.68
C VAL A 216 -2.34 2.57 -4.51
N ASN A 217 -3.31 1.91 -3.88
CA ASN A 217 -4.49 1.36 -4.53
C ASN A 217 -4.12 0.42 -5.69
N VAL A 218 -3.07 -0.39 -5.50
CA VAL A 218 -2.56 -1.34 -6.50
C VAL A 218 -3.27 -2.68 -6.34
N LEU A 219 -3.80 -3.25 -7.43
CA LEU A 219 -4.54 -4.52 -7.36
C LEU A 219 -3.67 -5.77 -7.45
N ASP A 220 -2.50 -5.66 -8.09
CA ASP A 220 -1.74 -6.82 -8.55
C ASP A 220 -0.46 -7.08 -7.75
N ARG A 221 -0.18 -6.42 -6.61
CA ARG A 221 1.19 -6.46 -6.03
C ARG A 221 1.30 -6.52 -4.52
N ALA A 222 0.25 -6.90 -3.81
CA ALA A 222 0.35 -7.16 -2.37
C ALA A 222 0.82 -8.61 -2.11
N PRO A 223 2.09 -8.85 -1.71
CA PRO A 223 2.52 -10.19 -1.33
C PRO A 223 1.88 -10.59 0.00
N MET A 224 2.08 -9.82 1.07
CA MET A 224 1.48 -10.08 2.38
C MET A 224 0.23 -9.20 2.59
N HIS A 225 -0.71 -9.63 3.43
CA HIS A 225 -1.97 -8.90 3.66
C HIS A 225 -2.75 -8.61 2.37
N ASN A 226 -2.83 -9.59 1.46
CA ASN A 226 -3.58 -9.43 0.23
C ASN A 226 -5.09 -9.58 0.47
N HIS A 227 -5.72 -8.50 0.93
CA HIS A 227 -7.16 -8.43 1.16
C HIS A 227 -7.96 -8.57 -0.14
N LEU A 228 -7.41 -8.16 -1.29
CA LEU A 228 -8.05 -8.36 -2.59
C LEU A 228 -8.22 -9.86 -2.91
N ALA A 229 -7.16 -10.66 -2.71
CA ALA A 229 -7.22 -12.11 -2.92
C ALA A 229 -8.18 -12.79 -1.93
N ALA A 230 -8.18 -12.37 -0.66
CA ALA A 230 -9.11 -12.87 0.34
C ALA A 230 -10.57 -12.55 -0.04
N GLY A 231 -10.82 -11.32 -0.49
CA GLY A 231 -12.13 -10.89 -0.98
C GLY A 231 -12.61 -11.69 -2.18
N LEU A 232 -11.73 -11.94 -3.17
CA LEU A 232 -12.07 -12.71 -4.35
C LEU A 232 -12.43 -14.16 -3.99
N ALA A 233 -11.62 -14.80 -3.15
CA ALA A 233 -11.90 -16.16 -2.67
C ALA A 233 -13.22 -16.23 -1.91
N GLU A 234 -13.54 -15.22 -1.12
CA GLU A 234 -14.81 -15.14 -0.41
C GLU A 234 -16.00 -14.89 -1.33
N TRP A 235 -15.87 -13.99 -2.29
CA TRP A 235 -16.91 -13.71 -3.28
C TRP A 235 -17.29 -14.98 -4.06
N GLU A 236 -16.29 -15.75 -4.51
CA GLU A 236 -16.49 -17.06 -5.14
C GLU A 236 -17.19 -18.05 -4.18
N ARG A 237 -16.72 -18.16 -2.94
CA ARG A 237 -17.31 -19.04 -1.91
C ARG A 237 -18.78 -18.70 -1.62
N ARG A 238 -19.15 -17.42 -1.70
CA ARG A 238 -20.52 -16.92 -1.51
C ARG A 238 -21.38 -17.03 -2.77
N GLN A 239 -20.93 -17.78 -3.79
CA GLN A 239 -21.64 -17.96 -5.06
C GLN A 239 -21.83 -16.65 -5.84
N ARG A 240 -20.80 -15.78 -5.81
CA ARG A 240 -20.69 -14.58 -6.64
C ARG A 240 -21.86 -13.59 -6.45
N PRO A 241 -22.11 -13.12 -5.21
CA PRO A 241 -23.19 -12.16 -4.96
C PRO A 241 -22.98 -10.87 -5.78
N PRO A 242 -24.07 -10.21 -6.19
CA PRO A 242 -24.00 -8.89 -6.83
C PRO A 242 -23.52 -7.82 -5.84
N LEU A 243 -23.06 -6.68 -6.36
CA LEU A 243 -22.56 -5.56 -5.54
C LEU A 243 -23.64 -5.05 -4.60
N SER A 244 -24.89 -4.93 -5.07
CA SER A 244 -26.03 -4.47 -4.30
C SER A 244 -26.28 -5.33 -3.05
N ALA A 245 -26.10 -6.65 -3.15
CA ALA A 245 -26.22 -7.56 -2.02
C ALA A 245 -25.09 -7.35 -1.01
N LEU A 246 -23.84 -7.30 -1.48
CA LEU A 246 -22.67 -7.02 -0.62
C LEU A 246 -22.80 -5.68 0.10
N TYR A 247 -23.25 -4.66 -0.62
CA TYR A 247 -23.47 -3.33 -0.09
C TYR A 247 -24.57 -3.31 0.98
N ALA A 248 -25.70 -3.99 0.76
CA ALA A 248 -26.82 -4.01 1.70
C ALA A 248 -26.49 -4.71 3.04
N GLU A 249 -25.51 -5.63 3.05
CA GLU A 249 -25.02 -6.28 4.29
C GLU A 249 -24.31 -5.28 5.22
N GLY A 250 -23.77 -4.18 4.68
CA GLY A 250 -23.14 -3.09 5.44
C GLY A 250 -21.78 -3.42 6.04
N ALA A 251 -21.64 -4.49 6.80
CA ALA A 251 -20.35 -4.92 7.36
C ALA A 251 -19.93 -6.24 6.71
N THR A 252 -19.16 -6.14 5.63
CA THR A 252 -18.59 -7.33 4.99
C THR A 252 -17.26 -7.70 5.66
N THR A 253 -16.55 -8.66 5.10
CA THR A 253 -15.17 -8.93 5.52
C THR A 253 -14.25 -7.88 4.89
N ARG A 254 -13.11 -7.61 5.52
CA ARG A 254 -12.09 -6.68 4.99
C ARG A 254 -11.75 -6.91 3.51
N GLY A 255 -11.73 -8.17 3.07
CA GLY A 255 -11.48 -8.49 1.66
C GLY A 255 -12.61 -8.08 0.71
N LEU A 256 -13.87 -8.29 1.10
CA LEU A 256 -15.03 -7.84 0.33
C LEU A 256 -15.14 -6.31 0.32
N ASP A 257 -14.83 -5.64 1.44
CA ASP A 257 -14.77 -4.17 1.52
C ASP A 257 -13.74 -3.60 0.53
N VAL A 258 -12.57 -4.24 0.41
CA VAL A 258 -11.55 -3.88 -0.59
C VAL A 258 -12.06 -4.07 -2.01
N LEU A 259 -12.75 -5.18 -2.32
CA LEU A 259 -13.31 -5.38 -3.67
C LEU A 259 -14.32 -4.31 -4.05
N MET A 260 -15.22 -3.96 -3.13
CA MET A 260 -16.21 -2.91 -3.34
C MET A 260 -15.52 -1.56 -3.56
N THR A 261 -14.56 -1.20 -2.70
CA THR A 261 -13.80 0.05 -2.78
C THR A 261 -13.01 0.14 -4.09
N ALA A 262 -12.32 -0.93 -4.47
CA ALA A 262 -11.55 -1.01 -5.69
C ALA A 262 -12.43 -0.90 -6.95
N PHE A 263 -13.59 -1.55 -6.97
CA PHE A 263 -14.53 -1.43 -8.08
C PHE A 263 -15.03 0.00 -8.27
N LEU A 264 -15.36 0.68 -7.18
CA LEU A 264 -15.83 2.07 -7.21
C LEU A 264 -14.74 3.07 -7.64
N GLN A 265 -13.50 2.61 -7.81
CA GLN A 265 -12.37 3.39 -8.31
C GLN A 265 -11.72 2.78 -9.56
N SER A 266 -12.38 1.81 -10.20
CA SER A 266 -11.77 0.97 -11.26
C SER A 266 -11.58 1.66 -12.61
N THR A 267 -12.13 2.86 -12.80
CA THR A 267 -11.95 3.69 -14.00
C THR A 267 -11.72 5.14 -13.60
N PRO A 268 -11.14 6.00 -14.46
CA PRO A 268 -10.96 7.42 -14.13
C PRO A 268 -12.25 8.14 -13.74
N GLU A 269 -13.37 7.83 -14.42
CA GLU A 269 -14.69 8.37 -14.08
C GLU A 269 -15.17 7.90 -12.70
N ARG A 270 -15.02 6.61 -12.41
CA ARG A 270 -15.39 6.03 -11.13
C ARG A 270 -14.53 6.59 -10.01
N GLU A 271 -13.22 6.75 -10.23
CA GLU A 271 -12.33 7.38 -9.26
C GLU A 271 -12.72 8.83 -8.96
N LEU A 272 -13.12 9.63 -9.96
CA LEU A 272 -13.64 10.98 -9.72
C LEU A 272 -14.91 10.94 -8.86
N LYS A 273 -15.87 10.06 -9.20
CA LYS A 273 -17.10 9.86 -8.43
C LYS A 273 -16.81 9.39 -7.01
N TRP A 274 -15.78 8.57 -6.83
CA TRP A 274 -15.36 8.08 -5.52
C TRP A 274 -14.84 9.21 -4.64
N ARG A 275 -14.01 10.11 -5.19
CA ARG A 275 -13.54 11.29 -4.46
C ARG A 275 -14.71 12.19 -4.03
N LEU A 276 -15.69 12.38 -4.91
CA LEU A 276 -16.92 13.10 -4.57
C LEU A 276 -17.70 12.38 -3.47
N TYR A 277 -17.88 11.07 -3.58
CA TYR A 277 -18.53 10.25 -2.56
C TYR A 277 -17.86 10.42 -1.19
N CYS A 278 -16.53 10.29 -1.12
CA CYS A 278 -15.77 10.47 0.13
C CYS A 278 -15.88 11.89 0.68
N HIS A 279 -15.78 12.91 -0.18
CA HIS A 279 -15.91 14.31 0.23
C HIS A 279 -17.29 14.60 0.83
N GLU A 280 -18.36 14.20 0.13
CA GLU A 280 -19.73 14.44 0.56
C GLU A 280 -20.10 13.63 1.80
N ALA A 281 -19.64 12.37 1.90
CA ALA A 281 -19.86 11.54 3.07
C ALA A 281 -19.30 12.17 4.36
N LEU A 282 -18.09 12.73 4.29
CA LEU A 282 -17.46 13.42 5.42
C LEU A 282 -18.10 14.78 5.72
N ARG A 283 -18.46 15.53 4.67
CA ARG A 283 -19.02 16.88 4.80
C ARG A 283 -20.44 16.87 5.36
N HIS A 284 -21.25 15.91 4.95
CA HIS A 284 -22.68 15.79 5.31
C HIS A 284 -22.96 14.70 6.34
N GLY A 285 -21.92 13.98 6.74
CA GLY A 285 -21.93 13.05 7.85
C GLY A 285 -22.37 13.67 9.17
N ARG A 286 -23.34 13.05 9.85
CA ARG A 286 -23.75 13.43 11.21
C ARG A 286 -23.80 12.21 12.12
N PHE A 287 -23.41 12.38 13.39
CA PHE A 287 -23.36 11.28 14.36
C PHE A 287 -24.73 10.72 14.74
N ASP A 288 -25.81 11.49 14.53
CA ASP A 288 -27.19 11.16 14.87
C ASP A 288 -28.01 10.63 13.68
N GLN A 289 -27.41 10.51 12.50
CA GLN A 289 -28.10 10.03 11.30
C GLN A 289 -27.76 8.57 10.99
N ASP A 290 -28.68 7.87 10.31
CA ASP A 290 -28.38 6.56 9.73
C ASP A 290 -27.29 6.71 8.65
N PRO A 291 -26.08 6.14 8.87
CA PRO A 291 -24.98 6.26 7.92
C PRO A 291 -25.33 5.64 6.56
N ARG A 292 -26.19 4.61 6.54
CA ARG A 292 -26.60 3.94 5.30
C ARG A 292 -27.43 4.87 4.43
N ARG A 293 -28.31 5.68 5.02
CA ARG A 293 -29.17 6.59 4.27
C ARG A 293 -28.36 7.57 3.42
N LEU A 294 -27.37 8.23 4.01
CA LEU A 294 -26.50 9.16 3.27
C LEU A 294 -25.72 8.41 2.19
N SER A 295 -25.20 7.22 2.52
CA SER A 295 -24.50 6.37 1.55
C SER A 295 -25.39 6.00 0.36
N ASP A 296 -26.64 5.62 0.59
CA ASP A 296 -27.63 5.28 -0.45
C ASP A 296 -27.92 6.48 -1.36
N GLU A 297 -28.13 7.66 -0.77
CA GLU A 297 -28.35 8.91 -1.50
C GLU A 297 -27.16 9.24 -2.42
N LEU A 298 -25.93 9.12 -1.90
CA LEU A 298 -24.71 9.38 -2.67
C LEU A 298 -24.44 8.31 -3.74
N MET A 299 -24.67 7.03 -3.43
CA MET A 299 -24.52 5.93 -4.38
C MET A 299 -25.45 6.11 -5.57
N ALA A 300 -26.73 6.41 -5.31
CA ALA A 300 -27.70 6.67 -6.36
C ALA A 300 -27.34 7.90 -7.21
N ALA A 301 -26.93 9.00 -6.56
CA ALA A 301 -26.60 10.25 -7.25
C ALA A 301 -25.35 10.13 -8.15
N LEU A 302 -24.32 9.42 -7.69
CA LEU A 302 -23.02 9.37 -8.38
C LEU A 302 -22.90 8.18 -9.33
N TYR A 303 -23.41 7.02 -8.94
CA TYR A 303 -23.20 5.77 -9.66
C TYR A 303 -24.45 5.26 -10.38
N GLY A 304 -25.64 5.78 -10.07
CA GLY A 304 -26.88 5.44 -10.75
C GLY A 304 -27.53 4.17 -10.20
N ASP A 305 -28.14 3.39 -11.09
CA ASP A 305 -28.95 2.24 -10.70
C ASP A 305 -28.12 1.01 -10.29
N TRP A 306 -28.67 0.24 -9.33
CA TRP A 306 -28.06 -1.00 -8.85
C TRP A 306 -27.89 -2.07 -9.93
N PRO A 307 -28.87 -2.30 -10.85
CA PRO A 307 -28.69 -3.29 -11.90
C PRO A 307 -27.49 -3.03 -12.83
N ALA A 308 -27.20 -1.78 -13.18
CA ALA A 308 -26.02 -1.42 -13.97
C ALA A 308 -24.74 -1.56 -13.16
N LEU A 309 -24.77 -1.19 -11.89
CA LEU A 309 -23.63 -1.40 -10.98
C LEU A 309 -23.31 -2.89 -10.81
N ASP A 310 -24.31 -3.74 -10.62
CA ASP A 310 -24.15 -5.18 -10.48
C ASP A 310 -23.55 -5.82 -11.73
N ARG A 311 -24.05 -5.46 -12.92
CA ARG A 311 -23.47 -5.88 -14.20
C ARG A 311 -22.02 -5.43 -14.33
N GLY A 312 -21.75 -4.17 -14.00
CA GLY A 312 -20.40 -3.59 -14.06
C GLY A 312 -19.43 -4.27 -13.09
N PHE A 313 -19.90 -4.56 -11.87
CA PHE A 313 -19.11 -5.23 -10.84
C PHE A 313 -18.78 -6.65 -11.27
N SER A 314 -19.77 -7.45 -11.71
CA SER A 314 -19.52 -8.81 -12.20
C SER A 314 -18.53 -8.82 -13.37
N ALA A 315 -18.68 -7.91 -14.34
CA ALA A 315 -17.74 -7.80 -15.46
C ALA A 315 -16.35 -7.33 -15.02
N TRP A 316 -16.23 -6.51 -13.98
CA TRP A 316 -14.95 -6.12 -13.41
C TRP A 316 -14.27 -7.26 -12.66
N MET A 317 -15.02 -8.06 -11.90
CA MET A 317 -14.50 -9.23 -11.17
C MET A 317 -13.86 -10.27 -12.11
N GLU A 318 -14.39 -10.44 -13.32
CA GLU A 318 -13.80 -11.32 -14.35
C GLU A 318 -12.46 -10.81 -14.90
N ARG A 319 -12.11 -9.54 -14.67
CA ARG A 319 -10.95 -8.87 -15.25
C ARG A 319 -9.77 -8.72 -14.27
N LEU A 320 -9.94 -9.10 -13.00
CA LEU A 320 -8.96 -8.87 -11.94
C LEU A 320 -7.76 -9.83 -12.03
N PRO A 321 -6.55 -9.31 -12.32
CA PRO A 321 -5.34 -10.08 -12.15
C PRO A 321 -4.96 -10.06 -10.66
N THR A 322 -4.83 -11.24 -10.06
CA THR A 322 -4.44 -11.32 -8.65
C THR A 322 -3.16 -12.12 -8.49
N PHE A 323 -2.20 -11.52 -7.79
CA PHE A 323 -1.05 -12.20 -7.24
C PHE A 323 -1.47 -12.79 -5.90
N VAL A 324 -1.73 -14.08 -5.85
CA VAL A 324 -2.20 -14.75 -4.64
C VAL A 324 -1.00 -15.32 -3.93
N GLN A 325 -0.59 -14.72 -2.82
CA GLN A 325 0.40 -15.35 -1.96
C GLN A 325 -0.23 -16.61 -1.33
N LEU A 326 0.32 -17.78 -1.63
CA LEU A 326 -0.22 -19.08 -1.20
C LEU A 326 0.42 -19.56 0.11
N ASP A 327 1.63 -19.10 0.43
CA ASP A 327 2.34 -19.35 1.69
C ASP A 327 3.27 -18.15 2.00
N HIS A 328 4.07 -18.13 3.07
CA HIS A 328 4.98 -17.02 3.39
C HIS A 328 5.98 -16.76 2.25
N GLY A 329 6.75 -15.67 2.34
CA GLY A 329 8.03 -15.64 1.64
C GLY A 329 8.17 -14.67 0.48
N PHE A 330 7.29 -13.68 0.29
CA PHE A 330 7.52 -12.61 -0.68
C PHE A 330 7.34 -11.22 -0.06
N ASP A 331 8.14 -10.27 -0.52
CA ASP A 331 8.14 -8.83 -0.22
C ASP A 331 8.08 -8.07 -1.56
N GLN A 332 7.86 -6.76 -1.53
CA GLN A 332 7.74 -5.90 -2.70
C GLN A 332 8.76 -4.76 -2.62
N CYS A 333 9.57 -4.62 -3.68
CA CYS A 333 10.59 -3.58 -3.81
C CYS A 333 10.58 -3.01 -5.22
N GLY A 334 9.99 -1.83 -5.37
CA GLY A 334 9.68 -1.21 -6.66
C GLY A 334 8.93 -2.18 -7.57
N GLU A 335 9.44 -2.38 -8.78
CA GLU A 335 8.81 -3.27 -9.76
C GLU A 335 8.97 -4.78 -9.46
N ALA A 336 9.78 -5.15 -8.48
CA ALA A 336 10.12 -6.54 -8.17
C ALA A 336 9.34 -7.09 -6.96
N LEU A 337 8.98 -8.37 -7.05
CA LEU A 337 8.68 -9.19 -5.88
C LEU A 337 9.96 -9.90 -5.46
N VAL A 338 10.28 -9.82 -4.18
CA VAL A 338 11.54 -10.33 -3.61
C VAL A 338 11.20 -11.44 -2.63
N SER A 339 11.81 -12.61 -2.76
CA SER A 339 11.63 -13.66 -1.76
C SER A 339 12.16 -13.20 -0.40
N GLN A 340 11.40 -13.41 0.67
CA GLN A 340 11.93 -13.32 2.03
C GLN A 340 12.74 -14.58 2.35
N ASP A 341 13.49 -14.54 3.45
CA ASP A 341 14.26 -15.69 3.92
C ASP A 341 13.32 -16.89 4.19
N PRO A 342 13.72 -18.11 3.80
CA PRO A 342 12.94 -19.31 4.06
C PRO A 342 12.80 -19.54 5.57
N LEU A 343 11.59 -19.96 5.99
CA LEU A 343 11.32 -20.37 7.37
C LEU A 343 11.33 -21.91 7.44
N PRO A 344 11.81 -22.51 8.54
CA PRO A 344 11.79 -23.97 8.70
C PRO A 344 10.40 -24.55 8.46
N GLY A 345 10.30 -25.52 7.55
CA GLY A 345 9.05 -26.22 7.22
C GLY A 345 8.04 -25.44 6.39
N ARG A 346 8.38 -24.24 5.90
CA ARG A 346 7.50 -23.44 5.04
C ARG A 346 8.19 -23.12 3.71
N THR A 347 7.43 -23.03 2.62
CA THR A 347 7.99 -22.74 1.28
C THR A 347 7.44 -21.44 0.71
N ALA A 348 8.28 -20.64 0.03
CA ALA A 348 7.80 -19.46 -0.66
C ALA A 348 6.93 -19.81 -1.87
N ARG A 349 5.63 -19.50 -1.81
CA ARG A 349 4.65 -19.85 -2.87
C ARG A 349 3.77 -18.67 -3.28
N LEU A 350 3.68 -18.45 -4.58
CA LEU A 350 2.88 -17.40 -5.19
C LEU A 350 2.09 -17.97 -6.38
N GLY A 351 0.78 -17.77 -6.37
CA GLY A 351 -0.12 -18.05 -7.49
C GLY A 351 -0.35 -16.78 -8.31
N LEU A 352 -0.52 -16.95 -9.62
CA LEU A 352 -0.89 -15.87 -10.53
C LEU A 352 -2.21 -16.23 -11.19
N ASN A 353 -3.22 -15.37 -11.04
CA ASN A 353 -4.49 -15.47 -11.75
C ASN A 353 -4.44 -14.50 -12.94
N PRO A 354 -4.04 -14.92 -14.15
CA PRO A 354 -4.05 -14.04 -15.31
C PRO A 354 -5.50 -13.74 -15.76
N PRO A 355 -5.77 -12.53 -16.28
CA PRO A 355 -7.09 -12.18 -16.80
C PRO A 355 -7.38 -12.91 -18.14
N PRO A 356 -8.65 -13.01 -18.56
CA PRO A 356 -9.03 -13.60 -19.86
C PRO A 356 -8.37 -12.89 -21.05
N LEU A 357 -8.02 -13.65 -22.08
CA LEU A 357 -7.20 -13.23 -23.23
C LEU A 357 -7.93 -12.33 -24.25
N THR A 358 -9.26 -12.38 -24.28
CA THR A 358 -10.08 -11.52 -25.12
C THR A 358 -10.23 -10.16 -24.44
N ARG A 359 -9.43 -9.17 -24.86
CA ARG A 359 -9.54 -7.79 -24.39
C ARG A 359 -9.74 -6.84 -25.56
N THR A 360 -10.55 -5.81 -25.32
CA THR A 360 -10.53 -4.61 -26.15
C THR A 360 -9.26 -3.79 -25.83
N PRO A 361 -8.72 -2.98 -26.75
CA PRO A 361 -7.54 -2.13 -26.49
C PRO A 361 -7.72 -1.17 -25.29
N ALA A 362 -8.96 -0.84 -24.92
CA ALA A 362 -9.31 -0.04 -23.75
C ALA A 362 -9.17 -0.81 -22.40
N ASP A 363 -9.09 -2.15 -22.45
CA ASP A 363 -9.00 -3.05 -21.29
C ASP A 363 -7.59 -3.67 -21.14
N ALA A 364 -6.58 -3.19 -21.87
CA ALA A 364 -5.21 -3.68 -21.70
C ALA A 364 -4.80 -3.54 -20.22
N PHE A 365 -4.10 -4.55 -19.69
CA PHE A 365 -3.48 -4.51 -18.36
C PHE A 365 -2.53 -3.32 -18.29
N THR A 366 -3.07 -2.17 -17.97
CA THR A 366 -2.31 -1.01 -17.57
C THR A 366 -1.98 -1.34 -16.13
N ARG A 367 -0.73 -1.74 -15.88
CA ARG A 367 -0.24 -1.82 -14.50
C ARG A 367 -0.62 -0.51 -13.83
N ASP A 368 -1.24 -0.57 -12.65
CA ASP A 368 -1.55 0.64 -11.87
C ASP A 368 -0.27 1.44 -11.56
N TYR A 369 0.89 0.77 -11.63
CA TYR A 369 2.22 1.34 -11.56
C TYR A 369 2.79 1.69 -12.96
N PRO A 370 3.29 2.93 -13.18
CA PRO A 370 3.90 3.32 -14.46
C PRO A 370 5.13 2.47 -14.79
N ARG A 371 5.20 1.93 -16.02
CA ARG A 371 6.37 1.16 -16.47
C ARG A 371 7.62 2.04 -16.45
N SER A 372 8.64 1.59 -15.73
CA SER A 372 9.95 2.22 -15.75
C SER A 372 10.71 1.86 -17.03
N PRO A 373 11.57 2.74 -17.54
CA PRO A 373 12.57 2.35 -18.53
C PRO A 373 13.43 1.21 -17.97
N PRO A 374 13.78 0.19 -18.77
CA PRO A 374 14.58 -0.95 -18.31
C PRO A 374 15.93 -0.47 -17.75
N ARG A 375 16.26 -0.93 -16.55
CA ARG A 375 17.54 -0.61 -15.90
C ARG A 375 18.65 -1.54 -16.41
N ARG A 376 19.82 -0.98 -16.73
CA ARG A 376 21.09 -1.71 -16.66
C ARG A 376 21.56 -1.71 -15.21
N ARG A 377 21.09 -2.66 -14.39
CA ARG A 377 21.68 -2.90 -13.06
C ARG A 377 22.93 -3.76 -13.23
N ALA A 378 24.08 -3.30 -12.75
CA ALA A 378 25.12 -4.19 -12.24
C ALA A 378 24.66 -4.59 -10.84
N TRP A 379 24.15 -5.81 -10.71
CA TRP A 379 23.62 -6.31 -9.44
C TRP A 379 24.81 -6.63 -8.53
N ALA A 380 24.92 -5.92 -7.40
CA ALA A 380 25.90 -6.25 -6.38
C ALA A 380 25.63 -7.67 -5.88
N ALA A 381 26.68 -8.45 -5.64
CA ALA A 381 26.61 -9.83 -5.18
C ALA A 381 26.02 -9.92 -3.76
N SER A 382 24.71 -9.84 -3.64
CA SER A 382 23.97 -10.31 -2.48
C SER A 382 23.48 -11.74 -2.75
N LYS A 383 23.26 -12.53 -1.69
CA LYS A 383 22.70 -13.89 -1.74
C LYS A 383 21.21 -13.89 -2.12
N THR A 384 20.83 -13.08 -3.12
CA THR A 384 19.46 -12.79 -3.51
C THR A 384 19.28 -13.28 -4.94
N PHE A 385 18.42 -14.28 -5.14
CA PHE A 385 18.06 -14.73 -6.47
C PHE A 385 16.98 -13.79 -7.04
N SER A 386 17.24 -13.19 -8.19
CA SER A 386 16.26 -12.38 -8.92
C SER A 386 15.75 -13.17 -10.13
N LEU A 387 14.43 -13.21 -10.31
CA LEU A 387 13.77 -13.90 -11.41
C LEU A 387 12.99 -12.85 -12.23
N ALA A 388 13.32 -12.70 -13.51
CA ALA A 388 12.62 -11.80 -14.43
C ALA A 388 12.32 -12.54 -15.74
N PHE A 389 11.13 -12.33 -16.31
CA PHE A 389 10.71 -12.95 -17.57
C PHE A 389 10.15 -11.90 -18.53
N ALA A 390 10.49 -12.03 -19.82
CA ALA A 390 9.94 -11.24 -20.92
C ALA A 390 9.28 -12.16 -21.95
N LEU A 391 8.26 -11.63 -22.61
CA LEU A 391 7.20 -12.37 -23.25
C LEU A 391 6.95 -11.71 -24.64
N ASP A 392 7.31 -12.40 -25.73
CA ASP A 392 7.24 -11.92 -27.13
C ASP A 392 5.78 -11.85 -27.67
N ALA A 393 5.48 -10.85 -28.50
CA ALA A 393 4.12 -10.37 -28.78
C ALA A 393 3.41 -11.04 -29.97
N THR A 394 4.03 -12.02 -30.66
CA THR A 394 3.69 -12.30 -32.06
C THR A 394 2.98 -13.62 -32.39
N ALA A 395 2.52 -14.43 -31.45
CA ALA A 395 1.65 -15.57 -31.80
C ALA A 395 0.52 -15.86 -30.79
N ARG A 396 -0.42 -16.70 -31.24
CA ARG A 396 -1.80 -16.78 -30.72
C ARG A 396 -2.00 -17.89 -29.66
N LEU A 397 -2.69 -17.52 -28.58
CA LEU A 397 -3.08 -18.29 -27.37
C LEU A 397 -4.51 -18.89 -27.43
N PRO A 398 -4.80 -20.12 -26.93
CA PRO A 398 -6.16 -20.61 -26.65
C PRO A 398 -6.82 -20.03 -25.37
N ALA A 399 -8.07 -20.42 -25.04
CA ALA A 399 -9.01 -19.57 -24.28
C ALA A 399 -9.09 -19.68 -22.72
N ALA A 400 -8.51 -20.67 -22.02
CA ALA A 400 -8.58 -20.76 -20.53
C ALA A 400 -7.49 -21.64 -19.84
N GLY A 401 -7.00 -21.26 -18.63
CA GLY A 401 -6.09 -22.04 -17.72
C GLY A 401 -5.29 -21.24 -16.64
N ARG A 402 -4.66 -21.90 -15.64
CA ARG A 402 -3.98 -21.37 -14.39
C ARG A 402 -2.43 -21.41 -14.42
N LEU A 403 -1.73 -20.55 -13.63
CA LEU A 403 -0.26 -20.50 -13.44
C LEU A 403 0.17 -20.49 -11.94
N ASP A 404 1.19 -21.27 -11.55
CA ASP A 404 1.77 -21.32 -10.19
C ASP A 404 3.33 -21.15 -10.21
N LEU A 405 3.91 -20.48 -9.20
CA LEU A 405 5.36 -20.32 -8.99
C LEU A 405 5.79 -20.82 -7.59
N GLN A 406 6.82 -21.68 -7.53
CA GLN A 406 7.37 -22.23 -6.28
C GLN A 406 8.90 -22.14 -6.24
N LEU A 407 9.48 -21.53 -5.21
CA LEU A 407 10.93 -21.37 -5.02
C LEU A 407 11.42 -22.12 -3.77
N GLY A 408 12.22 -23.18 -3.97
CA GLY A 408 13.01 -23.87 -2.93
C GLY A 408 12.28 -24.92 -2.06
N GLY A 409 12.98 -26.01 -1.72
CA GLY A 409 12.56 -27.23 -0.99
C GLY A 409 13.42 -28.44 -1.43
N ASP A 410 13.41 -29.58 -0.72
CA ASP A 410 14.47 -30.62 -0.87
C ASP A 410 14.54 -31.36 -2.21
N THR A 411 13.57 -31.26 -3.12
CA THR A 411 13.78 -31.41 -4.59
C THR A 411 12.48 -31.20 -5.36
N PRO A 412 12.41 -30.52 -6.53
CA PRO A 412 13.41 -29.72 -7.25
C PRO A 412 13.65 -28.32 -6.63
N VAL A 413 13.14 -27.19 -7.08
CA VAL A 413 11.69 -27.17 -7.28
C VAL A 413 11.25 -26.44 -8.53
N LEU A 414 12.06 -25.55 -9.12
CA LEU A 414 11.51 -24.68 -10.17
C LEU A 414 11.22 -25.47 -11.45
N ARG A 415 9.94 -25.81 -11.62
CA ARG A 415 9.35 -26.24 -12.88
C ARG A 415 8.08 -25.44 -13.13
N LEU A 416 7.98 -24.93 -14.34
CA LEU A 416 6.86 -24.13 -14.83
C LEU A 416 6.05 -24.98 -15.83
N SER A 417 4.72 -24.87 -15.84
CA SER A 417 3.89 -25.36 -16.95
C SER A 417 2.63 -24.52 -17.10
N ILE A 418 2.30 -24.23 -18.36
CA ILE A 418 1.29 -23.30 -18.86
C ILE A 418 0.35 -24.06 -19.80
N SER A 419 -0.93 -23.66 -19.85
CA SER A 419 -1.84 -24.01 -20.95
C SER A 419 -2.95 -22.95 -21.08
N ASN A 420 -3.11 -22.20 -22.18
CA ASN A 420 -2.17 -21.80 -23.23
C ASN A 420 -2.76 -20.58 -23.96
N GLY A 421 -2.03 -19.88 -24.84
CA GLY A 421 -0.69 -20.17 -25.34
C GLY A 421 0.07 -19.09 -26.09
N GLN A 422 1.00 -18.45 -25.37
CA GLN A 422 2.20 -17.71 -25.74
C GLN A 422 2.59 -16.91 -24.49
N GLN A 423 3.67 -17.24 -23.76
CA GLN A 423 4.98 -17.66 -24.26
C GLN A 423 5.64 -18.80 -23.46
N ILE A 424 6.80 -19.24 -23.95
CA ILE A 424 7.62 -20.39 -23.48
C ILE A 424 8.47 -20.03 -22.25
N ALA A 425 8.72 -20.98 -21.33
CA ALA A 425 9.93 -21.00 -20.49
C ALA A 425 10.40 -22.43 -20.15
N LEU A 426 11.71 -22.62 -20.09
CA LEU A 426 12.42 -23.85 -19.72
C LEU A 426 13.38 -23.53 -18.55
N ALA A 427 13.45 -24.37 -17.52
CA ALA A 427 14.60 -24.44 -16.62
C ALA A 427 14.78 -25.86 -16.05
N THR A 428 15.98 -26.42 -16.20
CA THR A 428 16.46 -27.63 -15.52
C THR A 428 17.63 -27.23 -14.61
N LEU A 429 17.90 -28.01 -13.56
CA LEU A 429 19.26 -28.51 -13.37
C LEU A 429 19.14 -30.00 -13.10
N SER A 430 19.53 -30.80 -14.11
CA SER A 430 19.64 -32.24 -13.92
C SER A 430 20.78 -32.51 -12.95
N SER A 431 20.44 -33.27 -11.91
CA SER A 431 21.31 -34.21 -11.20
C SER A 431 22.53 -33.66 -10.45
N ASN A 432 22.76 -34.24 -9.28
CA ASN A 432 24.05 -34.43 -8.61
C ASN A 432 25.28 -33.68 -9.18
N TRP A 433 25.84 -32.80 -8.34
CA TRP A 433 27.23 -32.35 -8.25
C TRP A 433 28.24 -32.76 -9.35
N THR A 434 28.95 -31.78 -9.92
CA THR A 434 30.38 -31.53 -9.63
C THR A 434 30.81 -30.17 -10.19
N CYS A 435 31.40 -29.32 -9.34
CA CYS A 435 32.08 -28.10 -9.76
C CYS A 435 33.57 -28.43 -9.95
N VAL A 436 34.11 -28.20 -11.14
CA VAL A 436 35.56 -28.02 -11.33
C VAL A 436 35.76 -26.55 -11.64
N LEU A 437 36.40 -25.85 -10.70
CA LEU A 437 36.83 -24.46 -10.87
C LEU A 437 37.91 -24.41 -11.97
N PRO A 438 37.86 -23.47 -12.92
CA PRO A 438 39.04 -23.15 -13.71
C PRO A 438 40.09 -22.49 -12.81
N PRO A 439 41.38 -22.85 -12.93
CA PRO A 439 42.42 -22.17 -12.17
C PRO A 439 42.56 -20.73 -12.69
N ALA A 440 42.83 -19.81 -11.77
CA ALA A 440 43.06 -18.41 -12.06
C ALA A 440 44.17 -18.20 -13.09
N PRO A 441 44.01 -17.16 -13.92
CA PRO A 441 45.03 -16.13 -14.06
C PRO A 441 44.58 -14.78 -13.50
#